data_AF-A0A966S7Z3-F1
#
_entry.id   AF-A0A966S7Z3-F1
#
_cell.length_a   1.000
_cell.length_b   1.000
_cell.length_c   1.000
_cell.angle_alpha   90.00
_cell.angle_beta   90.00
_cell.angle_gamma   90.00
#
_symmetry.space_group_name_H-M   'P 1'
#
loop_
_entity.id
_entity.type
_entity.pdbx_description
1 polymer ?
#
loop_
_entity_poly.entity_id
_entity_poly.type
_entity_poly.pdbx_seq_one_letter_code
_entity_poly.pdbx_strand_id
1 'polypeptide(L)'
;YPTPQIDAVIALVRDIAARHEIAPHRILGHSDIAPQRKTDPGPKFPWRRLAEEGLIPWPNPAAVAAALPAHEASLPTIGWFQQGLDAIGFEVPRHGEFDEATRRVIANFQMKYRPARFDGTPDAETAALIEVMTRADGWQIRGPDGLWRVYKPD
;
A
#
# COMPACT_ATOMS: atom_id res chain seq x y z
N TYR A 1 -5.11 -10.64 14.01
CA TYR A 1 -6.58 -10.75 14.09
C TYR A 1 -6.96 -12.22 13.99
N PRO A 2 -7.95 -12.72 14.74
CA PRO A 2 -8.46 -14.09 14.59
C PRO A 2 -9.05 -14.32 13.19
N THR A 3 -8.90 -15.52 12.65
CA THR A 3 -9.42 -15.90 11.31
C THR A 3 -10.92 -15.59 11.15
N PRO A 4 -11.81 -15.95 12.10
CA PRO A 4 -13.25 -15.68 11.96
C PRO A 4 -13.58 -14.20 11.84
N GLN A 5 -12.80 -13.32 12.48
CA GLN A 5 -12.98 -11.88 12.37
C GLN A 5 -12.65 -11.40 10.95
N ILE A 6 -11.56 -11.90 10.36
CA ILE A 6 -11.13 -11.50 9.03
C ILE A 6 -12.07 -12.04 7.95
N ASP A 7 -12.61 -13.25 8.13
CA ASP A 7 -13.60 -13.83 7.23
C ASP A 7 -14.88 -12.98 7.19
N ALA A 8 -15.36 -12.56 8.37
CA ALA A 8 -16.50 -11.66 8.47
C ALA A 8 -16.23 -10.30 7.81
N VAL A 9 -15.02 -9.74 7.98
CA VAL A 9 -14.62 -8.48 7.33
C VAL A 9 -14.61 -8.63 5.81
N ILE A 10 -14.03 -9.71 5.27
CA ILE A 10 -13.99 -9.97 3.82
C ILE A 10 -15.41 -10.04 3.25
N ALA A 11 -16.30 -10.80 3.90
CA ALA A 11 -17.69 -10.93 3.47
C ALA A 11 -18.42 -9.58 3.47
N LEU A 12 -18.27 -8.80 4.55
CA LEU A 12 -18.90 -7.49 4.68
C LEU A 12 -18.35 -6.47 3.66
N VAL A 13 -17.03 -6.39 3.50
CA VAL A 13 -16.40 -5.48 2.54
C VAL A 13 -16.85 -5.81 1.12
N ARG A 14 -16.94 -7.10 0.76
CA ARG A 14 -17.42 -7.54 -0.56
C ARG A 14 -18.85 -7.06 -0.83
N ASP A 15 -19.75 -7.26 0.12
CA ASP A 15 -21.14 -6.87 0.03
C ASP A 15 -21.31 -5.34 -0.08
N ILE A 16 -20.64 -4.57 0.79
CA ILE A 16 -20.67 -3.10 0.74
C ILE A 16 -20.09 -2.58 -0.58
N ALA A 17 -18.93 -3.10 -1.01
CA ALA A 17 -18.28 -2.65 -2.23
C ALA A 17 -19.13 -2.91 -3.47
N ALA A 18 -19.79 -4.07 -3.55
CA ALA A 18 -20.71 -4.37 -4.65
C ALA A 18 -21.95 -3.48 -4.63
N ARG A 19 -22.56 -3.26 -3.46
CA ARG A 19 -23.79 -2.46 -3.32
C ARG A 19 -23.60 -0.98 -3.65
N HIS A 20 -22.40 -0.47 -3.39
CA HIS A 20 -22.06 0.95 -3.55
C HIS A 20 -21.09 1.22 -4.71
N GLU A 21 -20.81 0.20 -5.53
CA GLU A 21 -19.89 0.30 -6.67
C GLU A 21 -18.52 0.90 -6.28
N ILE A 22 -18.02 0.55 -5.10
CA ILE A 22 -16.76 1.08 -4.58
C ILE A 22 -15.60 0.47 -5.37
N ALA A 23 -14.83 1.34 -6.03
CA ALA A 23 -13.63 0.91 -6.73
C ALA A 23 -12.61 0.26 -5.76
N PRO A 24 -11.94 -0.85 -6.15
CA PRO A 24 -11.01 -1.57 -5.28
C PRO A 24 -9.92 -0.73 -4.60
N HIS A 25 -9.36 0.27 -5.29
CA HIS A 25 -8.34 1.16 -4.72
C HIS A 25 -8.88 2.12 -3.64
N ARG A 26 -10.20 2.24 -3.49
CA ARG A 26 -10.85 3.08 -2.47
C ARG A 26 -11.16 2.33 -1.17
N ILE A 27 -10.82 1.04 -1.10
CA ILE A 27 -10.87 0.27 0.15
C ILE A 27 -9.55 0.49 0.90
N LEU A 28 -9.58 1.43 1.84
CA LEU A 28 -8.42 1.98 2.53
C LEU A 28 -8.51 1.77 4.04
N GLY A 29 -7.35 1.79 4.71
CA GLY A 29 -7.26 1.87 6.17
C GLY A 29 -7.40 3.30 6.66
N HIS A 30 -7.73 3.51 7.93
CA HIS A 30 -7.72 4.85 8.51
C HIS A 30 -6.32 5.50 8.46
N SER A 31 -5.26 4.69 8.61
CA SER A 31 -3.86 5.11 8.46
C SER A 31 -3.50 5.59 7.05
N ASP A 32 -4.23 5.16 6.02
CA ASP A 32 -4.00 5.61 4.65
C ASP A 32 -4.58 7.01 4.43
N ILE A 33 -5.72 7.31 5.07
CA ILE A 33 -6.45 8.59 4.92
C ILE A 33 -5.94 9.67 5.89
N ALA A 34 -5.57 9.30 7.12
CA ALA A 34 -5.16 10.25 8.15
C ALA A 34 -3.83 9.84 8.79
N PRO A 35 -2.74 9.76 8.01
CA PRO A 35 -1.50 9.13 8.46
C PRO A 35 -0.85 9.82 9.67
N GLN A 36 -1.11 11.11 9.87
CA GLN A 36 -0.57 11.86 11.00
C GLN A 36 -1.27 11.56 12.34
N ARG A 37 -2.48 11.00 12.30
CA ARG A 37 -3.35 10.83 13.47
C ARG A 37 -3.74 9.38 13.76
N LYS A 38 -3.68 8.50 12.75
CA LYS A 38 -4.20 7.14 12.80
C LYS A 38 -3.14 6.14 12.36
N THR A 39 -3.09 5.04 13.09
CA THR A 39 -2.21 3.88 12.80
C THR A 39 -3.02 2.60 12.60
N ASP A 40 -4.34 2.65 12.79
CA ASP A 40 -5.25 1.55 12.55
C ASP A 40 -5.57 1.38 11.04
N PRO A 41 -5.73 0.14 10.55
CA PRO A 41 -5.84 -1.12 11.31
C PRO A 41 -4.48 -1.75 11.70
N GLY A 42 -3.37 -1.09 11.37
CA GLY A 42 -2.03 -1.47 11.80
C GLY A 42 -1.45 -2.71 11.10
N PRO A 43 -0.20 -3.08 11.43
CA PRO A 43 0.58 -4.07 10.67
C PRO A 43 0.07 -5.51 10.82
N LYS A 44 -0.79 -5.77 11.81
CA LYS A 44 -1.38 -7.10 12.02
C LYS A 44 -2.60 -7.34 11.14
N PHE A 45 -3.16 -6.30 10.51
CA PHE A 45 -4.30 -6.45 9.62
C PHE A 45 -3.85 -7.08 8.30
N PRO A 46 -4.47 -8.18 7.86
CA PRO A 46 -3.95 -8.97 6.75
C PRO A 46 -4.39 -8.39 5.40
N TRP A 47 -3.89 -7.21 5.04
CA TRP A 47 -4.22 -6.54 3.78
C TRP A 47 -4.00 -7.42 2.54
N ARG A 48 -2.90 -8.17 2.51
CA ARG A 48 -2.62 -9.14 1.44
C ARG A 48 -3.74 -10.16 1.25
N ARG A 49 -4.40 -10.58 2.33
CA ARG A 49 -5.53 -11.52 2.24
C ARG A 49 -6.73 -10.89 1.53
N LEU A 50 -7.02 -9.61 1.75
CA LEU A 50 -8.06 -8.90 0.99
C LEU A 50 -7.70 -8.81 -0.50
N ALA A 51 -6.43 -8.62 -0.83
CA ALA A 51 -5.97 -8.62 -2.21
C ALA A 51 -6.12 -10.00 -2.87
N GLU A 52 -5.78 -11.07 -2.13
CA GLU A 52 -5.99 -12.46 -2.57
C GLU A 52 -7.48 -12.79 -2.76
N GLU A 53 -8.39 -12.07 -2.10
CA GLU A 53 -9.84 -12.16 -2.28
C GLU A 53 -10.39 -11.27 -3.42
N GLY A 54 -9.50 -10.58 -4.14
CA GLY A 54 -9.83 -9.66 -5.24
C GLY A 54 -10.47 -8.36 -4.80
N LEU A 55 -10.42 -8.02 -3.49
CA LEU A 55 -11.09 -6.84 -2.95
C LEU A 55 -10.28 -5.56 -3.12
N ILE A 56 -8.95 -5.65 -3.08
CA ILE A 56 -8.06 -4.49 -3.24
C ILE A 56 -6.97 -4.78 -4.26
N PRO A 57 -6.44 -3.76 -4.94
CA PRO A 57 -5.24 -3.92 -5.74
C PRO A 57 -4.01 -4.10 -4.84
N TRP A 58 -2.98 -4.75 -5.38
CA TRP A 58 -1.72 -5.02 -4.70
C TRP A 58 -0.54 -4.72 -5.64
N PRO A 59 0.62 -4.28 -5.14
CA PRO A 59 1.81 -4.12 -5.96
C PRO A 59 2.22 -5.44 -6.61
N ASN A 60 2.66 -5.39 -7.88
CA ASN A 60 3.20 -6.53 -8.60
C ASN A 60 4.52 -7.01 -7.94
N PRO A 61 4.56 -8.19 -7.29
CA PRO A 61 5.73 -8.62 -6.54
C PRO A 61 6.96 -8.87 -7.43
N ALA A 62 6.76 -9.29 -8.68
CA ALA A 62 7.86 -9.50 -9.62
C ALA A 62 8.50 -8.17 -10.04
N ALA A 63 7.68 -7.13 -10.25
CA ALA A 63 8.19 -5.79 -10.55
C ALA A 63 8.95 -5.20 -9.34
N VAL A 64 8.45 -5.41 -8.11
CA VAL A 64 9.12 -4.95 -6.88
C VAL A 64 10.49 -5.63 -6.73
N ALA A 65 10.53 -6.95 -6.91
CA ALA A 65 11.79 -7.70 -6.86
C ALA A 65 12.80 -7.25 -7.93
N ALA A 66 12.32 -6.88 -9.13
CA ALA A 66 13.18 -6.37 -10.20
C ALA A 66 13.72 -4.95 -9.93
N ALA A 67 12.96 -4.10 -9.24
CA ALA A 67 13.37 -2.74 -8.91
C ALA A 67 14.33 -2.67 -7.69
N LEU A 68 14.24 -3.65 -6.78
CA LEU A 68 14.99 -3.66 -5.51
C LEU A 68 16.51 -3.44 -5.66
N PRO A 69 17.25 -4.14 -6.56
CA PRO A 69 18.71 -4.00 -6.63
C PRO A 69 19.18 -2.57 -6.96
N ALA A 70 18.39 -1.81 -7.73
CA ALA A 70 18.73 -0.43 -8.06
C ALA A 70 18.69 0.47 -6.82
N HIS A 71 17.68 0.28 -5.94
CA HIS A 71 17.53 1.05 -4.71
C HIS A 71 18.47 0.60 -3.59
N GLU A 72 18.93 -0.66 -3.61
CA GLU A 72 20.00 -1.13 -2.73
C GLU A 72 21.34 -0.48 -3.09
N ALA A 73 21.62 -0.29 -4.38
CA ALA A 73 22.82 0.39 -4.86
C ALA A 73 22.79 1.90 -4.56
N SER A 74 21.62 2.54 -4.67
CA SER A 74 21.46 3.95 -4.38
C SER A 74 20.05 4.27 -3.90
N LEU A 75 19.94 4.69 -2.64
CA LEU A 75 18.65 5.08 -2.07
C LEU A 75 18.24 6.47 -2.59
N PRO A 76 16.98 6.66 -3.01
CA PRO A 76 16.49 7.98 -3.43
C PRO A 76 16.47 9.02 -2.31
N THR A 77 16.36 10.29 -2.69
CA THR A 77 16.21 11.41 -1.73
C THR A 77 14.86 11.37 -1.02
N ILE A 78 14.73 12.03 0.13
CA ILE A 78 13.46 12.10 0.87
C ILE A 78 12.36 12.76 0.04
N GLY A 79 12.69 13.78 -0.74
CA GLY A 79 11.76 14.40 -1.67
C GLY A 79 11.17 13.42 -2.69
N TRP A 80 11.95 12.42 -3.13
CA TRP A 80 11.46 11.35 -4.01
C TRP A 80 10.44 10.45 -3.29
N PHE A 81 10.71 10.05 -2.04
CA PHE A 81 9.74 9.27 -1.24
C PHE A 81 8.43 10.03 -1.04
N GLN A 82 8.53 11.31 -0.69
CA GLN A 82 7.36 12.19 -0.51
C GLN A 82 6.54 12.30 -1.80
N GLN A 83 7.18 12.53 -2.95
CA GLN A 83 6.50 12.59 -4.24
C GLN A 83 5.81 11.27 -4.61
N GLY A 84 6.47 10.14 -4.38
CA GLY A 84 5.89 8.83 -4.69
C GLY A 84 4.72 8.46 -3.78
N LEU A 85 4.82 8.72 -2.47
CA LEU A 85 3.73 8.51 -1.52
C LEU A 85 2.53 9.40 -1.82
N ASP A 86 2.77 10.65 -2.20
CA ASP A 86 1.75 11.58 -2.65
C ASP A 86 1.04 11.08 -3.92
N ALA A 87 1.81 10.62 -4.92
CA ALA A 87 1.26 10.04 -6.15
C ALA A 87 0.44 8.76 -5.92
N ILE A 88 0.74 8.01 -4.85
CA ILE A 88 -0.06 6.85 -4.41
C ILE A 88 -1.36 7.28 -3.70
N GLY A 89 -1.41 8.52 -3.18
CA GLY A 89 -2.59 9.11 -2.55
C GLY A 89 -2.44 9.38 -1.04
N PHE A 90 -1.25 9.29 -0.46
CA PHE A 90 -1.02 9.65 0.93
C PHE A 90 -0.86 11.17 1.09
N GLU A 91 -1.49 11.73 2.12
CA GLU A 91 -1.19 13.09 2.56
C GLU A 91 0.19 13.13 3.25
N VAL A 92 1.19 13.66 2.55
CA VAL A 92 2.60 13.69 2.99
C VAL A 92 3.21 15.09 2.76
N PRO A 93 4.09 15.58 3.64
CA PRO A 93 4.84 16.81 3.37
C PRO A 93 5.66 16.70 2.07
N ARG A 94 5.92 17.82 1.39
CA ARG A 94 6.67 17.86 0.10
C ARG A 94 7.91 18.77 0.13
N HIS A 95 8.48 18.99 1.30
CA HIS A 95 9.62 19.90 1.51
C HIS A 95 10.99 19.21 1.39
N GLY A 96 11.04 17.89 1.23
CA GLY A 96 12.30 17.13 1.05
C GLY A 96 13.08 16.84 2.32
N GLU A 97 12.53 17.12 3.50
CA GLU A 97 13.18 16.86 4.80
C GLU A 97 12.61 15.60 5.44
N PHE A 98 13.47 14.82 6.13
CA PHE A 98 13.03 13.65 6.89
C PHE A 98 12.62 14.04 8.30
N ASP A 99 11.41 14.59 8.41
CA ASP A 99 10.80 14.95 9.67
C ASP A 99 9.86 13.85 10.21
N GLU A 100 9.33 14.08 11.40
CA GLU A 100 8.41 13.14 12.06
C GLU A 100 7.12 12.92 11.24
N ALA A 101 6.64 13.95 10.54
CA ALA A 101 5.46 13.83 9.69
C ALA A 101 5.73 12.89 8.50
N THR A 102 6.87 13.02 7.83
CA THR A 102 7.30 12.12 6.75
C THR A 102 7.50 10.70 7.27
N ARG A 103 8.17 10.54 8.41
CA ARG A 103 8.39 9.24 9.06
C ARG A 103 7.08 8.49 9.33
N ARG A 104 6.05 9.18 9.82
CA ARG A 104 4.72 8.59 10.09
C ARG A 104 4.04 8.08 8.83
N VAL A 105 4.10 8.84 7.73
CA VAL A 105 3.52 8.39 6.46
C VAL A 105 4.23 7.14 5.94
N ILE A 106 5.57 7.14 5.97
CA ILE A 106 6.36 5.96 5.57
C ILE A 106 6.01 4.75 6.44
N ALA A 107 5.89 4.94 7.77
CA ALA A 107 5.52 3.86 8.68
C ALA A 107 4.14 3.28 8.33
N ASN A 108 3.15 4.12 8.06
CA ASN A 108 1.80 3.66 7.70
C ASN A 108 1.78 2.92 6.35
N PHE A 109 2.49 3.44 5.35
CA PHE A 109 2.68 2.76 4.08
C PHE A 109 3.30 1.36 4.28
N GLN A 110 4.36 1.29 5.09
CA GLN A 110 5.03 0.03 5.43
C GLN A 110 4.10 -0.92 6.21
N MET A 111 3.29 -0.45 7.17
CA MET A 111 2.33 -1.31 7.88
C MET A 111 1.37 -2.03 6.93
N LYS A 112 0.98 -1.39 5.81
CA LYS A 112 0.09 -1.98 4.82
C LYS A 112 0.84 -2.92 3.86
N TYR A 113 1.90 -2.43 3.21
CA TYR A 113 2.52 -3.13 2.08
C TYR A 113 3.77 -3.95 2.46
N ARG A 114 4.37 -3.68 3.63
CA ARG A 114 5.59 -4.33 4.13
C ARG A 114 5.58 -4.50 5.66
N PRO A 115 4.60 -5.23 6.24
CA PRO A 115 4.40 -5.30 7.69
C PRO A 115 5.54 -5.97 8.47
N ALA A 116 6.50 -6.61 7.80
CA ALA A 116 7.69 -7.17 8.43
C ALA A 116 8.61 -6.08 9.02
N ARG A 117 8.61 -4.87 8.44
CA ARG A 117 9.39 -3.72 8.93
C ARG A 117 8.68 -2.41 8.58
N PHE A 118 8.18 -1.74 9.62
CA PHE A 118 7.36 -0.53 9.56
C PHE A 118 7.86 0.60 10.47
N ASP A 119 9.19 0.69 10.65
CA ASP A 119 9.82 1.65 11.56
C ASP A 119 9.80 3.12 11.06
N GLY A 120 9.26 3.37 9.86
CA GLY A 120 9.16 4.67 9.21
C GLY A 120 10.46 5.14 8.56
N THR A 121 11.49 4.29 8.53
CA THR A 121 12.79 4.62 7.92
C THR A 121 12.72 4.35 6.42
N PRO A 122 13.12 5.31 5.56
CA PRO A 122 13.32 5.06 4.13
C PRO A 122 14.32 3.93 3.91
N ASP A 123 13.97 2.95 3.09
CA ASP A 123 14.87 1.87 2.67
C ASP A 123 14.55 1.39 1.25
N ALA A 124 15.43 0.53 0.71
CA ALA A 124 15.39 0.11 -0.68
C ALA A 124 14.09 -0.64 -1.04
N GLU A 125 13.55 -1.45 -0.13
CA GLU A 125 12.31 -2.19 -0.36
C GLU A 125 11.10 -1.25 -0.35
N THR A 126 11.08 -0.27 0.55
CA THR A 126 10.07 0.79 0.56
C THR A 126 10.13 1.61 -0.73
N ALA A 127 11.34 1.94 -1.21
CA ALA A 127 11.53 2.63 -2.49
C ALA A 127 11.03 1.80 -3.67
N ALA A 128 11.39 0.52 -3.75
CA ALA A 128 10.94 -0.38 -4.82
C ALA A 128 9.41 -0.51 -4.86
N LEU A 129 8.76 -0.61 -3.70
CA LEU A 129 7.29 -0.60 -3.60
C LEU A 129 6.70 0.69 -4.17
N ILE A 130 7.20 1.85 -3.72
CA ILE A 130 6.73 3.15 -4.19
C ILE A 130 6.93 3.30 -5.70
N GLU A 131 8.13 3.00 -6.21
CA GLU A 131 8.42 3.08 -7.65
C GLU A 131 7.41 2.25 -8.43
N VAL A 132 7.23 0.98 -8.08
CA VAL A 132 6.30 0.09 -8.76
C VAL A 132 4.89 0.64 -8.71
N MET A 133 4.40 1.05 -7.54
CA MET A 133 3.03 1.54 -7.38
C MET A 133 2.75 2.87 -8.08
N THR A 134 3.78 3.63 -8.47
CA THR A 134 3.62 4.85 -9.29
C THR A 134 3.63 4.58 -10.80
N ARG A 135 3.89 3.34 -11.23
CA ARG A 135 3.86 2.93 -12.64
C ARG A 135 2.47 2.49 -13.08
N ALA A 136 2.20 2.62 -14.38
CA ALA A 136 0.93 2.20 -14.99
C ALA A 136 0.67 0.68 -14.92
N ASP A 137 1.71 -0.14 -14.78
CA ASP A 137 1.66 -1.60 -14.62
C ASP A 137 1.97 -2.06 -13.19
N GLY A 138 2.03 -1.11 -12.26
CA GLY A 138 2.46 -1.31 -10.89
C GLY A 138 1.52 -2.12 -10.02
N TRP A 139 0.23 -1.89 -10.23
CA TRP A 139 -0.83 -2.51 -9.45
C TRP A 139 -1.41 -3.70 -10.19
N GLN A 140 -1.79 -4.72 -9.44
CA GLN A 140 -2.51 -5.87 -9.94
C GLN A 140 -3.73 -6.13 -9.06
N ILE A 141 -4.78 -6.67 -9.67
CA ILE A 141 -5.97 -7.16 -8.96
C ILE A 141 -6.23 -8.61 -9.33
N ARG A 142 -6.66 -9.41 -8.36
CA ARG A 142 -7.01 -10.81 -8.58
C ARG A 142 -8.46 -10.93 -9.05
N GLY A 143 -8.66 -11.51 -10.22
CA GLY A 143 -9.98 -11.77 -10.78
C GLY A 143 -10.71 -12.97 -10.14
N PRO A 144 -12.00 -13.16 -10.43
CA PRO A 144 -12.79 -14.30 -9.94
C PRO A 144 -12.26 -15.66 -10.41
N ASP A 145 -11.55 -15.69 -11.53
CA ASP A 145 -10.84 -16.87 -12.06
C ASP A 145 -9.49 -17.14 -11.36
N GLY A 146 -9.17 -16.34 -10.35
CA GLY A 146 -7.95 -16.45 -9.56
C GLY A 146 -6.70 -15.86 -10.22
N LEU A 147 -6.81 -15.30 -11.43
CA LEU A 147 -5.69 -14.72 -12.18
C LEU A 147 -5.47 -13.26 -11.80
N TRP A 148 -4.20 -12.87 -11.64
CA TRP A 148 -3.79 -11.49 -11.43
C TRP A 148 -3.71 -10.75 -12.77
N ARG A 149 -4.27 -9.53 -12.80
CA ARG A 149 -4.25 -8.66 -13.98
C ARG A 149 -3.82 -7.27 -13.57
N VAL A 150 -3.20 -6.54 -14.50
CA VAL A 150 -2.87 -5.13 -14.29
C VAL A 150 -4.13 -4.37 -13.91
N TYR A 151 -4.02 -3.59 -12.84
CA TYR A 151 -5.05 -2.70 -12.35
C TYR A 151 -4.54 -1.26 -12.47
N LYS A 152 -5.40 -0.34 -12.89
CA LYS A 152 -5.08 1.09 -12.94
C LYS A 152 -6.14 1.82 -12.13
N PRO A 153 -5.77 2.44 -10.99
CA PRO A 153 -6.63 3.43 -10.34
C PRO A 153 -7.00 4.54 -11.34
N ASP A 154 -8.24 5.00 -11.30
CA ASP A 154 -8.73 6.11 -12.12
C ASP A 154 -8.35 7.49 -11.54
#